data_AF-A0A290Q4J9-F1
#
_entry.id   AF-A0A290Q4J9-F1
#
_cell.length_a   1.000
_cell.length_b   1.000
_cell.length_c   1.000
_cell.angle_alpha   90.00
_cell.angle_beta   90.00
_cell.angle_gamma   90.00
#
_symmetry.space_group_name_H-M   'P 1'
#
loop_
_entity.id
_entity.type
_entity.pdbx_description
1 polymer ?
#
loop_
_entity_poly.entity_id
_entity_poly.type
_entity_poly.pdbx_seq_one_letter_code
_entity_poly.pdbx_strand_id
1 'polypeptide(L)'
;MMTRTVTFFRFHALGCAVCFFLGVNAVALAQQVAPVAAAAPKTPVELSQADLLKAYLQVKEELHATQLAVAATRLEAETAANAQATALMGKIDAMKSSFEVERDRQRMEWQQAEAERSWQRAEAEEFNRLVFWIGGVFGALGLLAVLVTPFLQWRALNRFVERKERQLQLAAPGDRGGLALTDGMLAGADQAVAFSNQRLLSVVERMEKRILELEGATVAAAALPAATAGTSGPVAMASLAPFPVQTGSPGAAGKATRTGAEQGNPVAVLLGKGSLLLELNRAREAIACYDEILRTEPANAEALVRKGSALEQLRRDEEALECYDAAIRADKRKTLAYLYKGAVCNRLERFAESVESYEQALKVERSGAA
;
A
#
# COMPACT_ATOMS: atom_id res chain seq x y z
N MET A 1 12.89 -27.27 -16.29
CA MET A 1 14.06 -27.32 -17.20
C MET A 1 14.03 -26.34 -18.38
N MET A 2 12.91 -25.70 -18.75
CA MET A 2 12.81 -24.91 -19.99
C MET A 2 13.34 -23.45 -19.93
N THR A 3 13.72 -22.93 -18.76
CA THR A 3 14.17 -21.53 -18.61
C THR A 3 15.65 -21.30 -18.94
N ARG A 4 16.47 -22.35 -19.05
CA ARG A 4 17.92 -22.23 -19.36
C ARG A 4 18.24 -22.10 -20.86
N THR A 5 17.35 -22.54 -21.74
CA THR A 5 17.56 -22.50 -23.21
C THR A 5 17.30 -21.12 -23.81
N VAL A 6 16.33 -20.35 -23.29
CA VAL A 6 15.95 -19.04 -23.83
C VAL A 6 17.03 -17.97 -23.58
N THR A 7 17.69 -18.01 -22.41
CA THR A 7 18.81 -17.10 -22.09
C THR A 7 20.06 -17.41 -22.93
N PHE A 8 20.36 -18.68 -23.17
CA PHE A 8 21.50 -19.09 -24.01
C PHE A 8 21.36 -18.57 -25.46
N PHE A 9 20.15 -18.63 -26.02
CA PHE A 9 19.86 -18.15 -27.37
C PHE A 9 20.00 -16.63 -27.52
N ARG A 10 19.65 -15.85 -26.46
CA ARG A 10 19.79 -14.39 -26.47
C ARG A 10 21.24 -13.90 -26.42
N PHE A 11 22.10 -14.58 -25.66
CA PHE A 11 23.53 -14.27 -25.66
C PHE A 11 24.18 -14.54 -27.02
N HIS A 12 23.82 -15.64 -27.69
CA HIS A 12 24.31 -15.93 -29.04
C HIS A 12 23.86 -14.88 -30.07
N ALA A 13 22.59 -14.46 -30.01
CA ALA A 13 22.06 -13.43 -30.92
C ALA A 13 22.69 -12.04 -30.73
N LEU A 14 23.11 -11.69 -29.51
CA LEU A 14 23.87 -10.47 -29.22
C LEU A 14 25.33 -10.58 -29.67
N GLY A 15 25.99 -11.71 -29.41
CA GLY A 15 27.36 -11.96 -29.88
C GLY A 15 27.50 -11.87 -31.40
N CYS A 16 26.60 -12.51 -32.16
CA CYS A 16 26.60 -12.42 -33.62
C CYS A 16 26.35 -10.99 -34.13
N ALA A 17 25.52 -10.19 -33.46
CA ALA A 17 25.27 -8.81 -33.87
C ALA A 17 26.50 -7.91 -33.69
N VAL A 18 27.26 -8.08 -32.60
CA VAL A 18 28.51 -7.33 -32.35
C VAL A 18 29.60 -7.74 -33.35
N CYS A 19 29.75 -9.04 -33.63
CA CYS A 19 30.68 -9.52 -34.66
C CYS A 19 30.34 -8.99 -36.05
N PHE A 20 29.04 -8.87 -36.40
CA PHE A 20 28.63 -8.33 -37.70
C PHE A 20 28.92 -6.82 -37.82
N PHE A 21 28.69 -6.04 -36.77
CA PHE A 21 29.03 -4.60 -36.78
C PHE A 21 30.54 -4.34 -36.81
N LEU A 22 31.35 -5.12 -36.08
CA LEU A 22 32.81 -5.05 -36.15
C LEU A 22 33.32 -5.48 -37.54
N GLY A 23 32.75 -6.54 -38.12
CA GLY A 23 33.10 -7.01 -39.47
C GLY A 23 32.78 -6.00 -40.57
N VAL A 24 31.61 -5.35 -40.52
CA VAL A 24 31.22 -4.34 -41.52
C VAL A 24 32.09 -3.09 -41.43
N ASN A 25 32.46 -2.62 -40.23
CA ASN A 25 33.40 -1.51 -40.08
C ASN A 25 34.83 -1.88 -40.52
N ALA A 26 35.28 -3.12 -40.28
CA ALA A 26 36.58 -3.59 -40.77
C ALA A 26 36.65 -3.64 -42.30
N VAL A 27 35.57 -4.09 -42.97
CA VAL A 27 35.48 -4.06 -44.44
C VAL A 27 35.42 -2.63 -44.97
N ALA A 28 34.69 -1.72 -44.32
CA ALA A 28 34.63 -0.31 -44.71
C ALA A 28 36.00 0.41 -44.60
N LEU A 29 36.79 0.16 -43.54
CA LEU A 29 38.16 0.67 -43.44
C LEU A 29 39.10 0.04 -44.46
N ALA A 30 38.99 -1.27 -44.72
CA ALA A 30 39.80 -1.96 -45.72
C ALA A 30 39.58 -1.40 -47.14
N GLN A 31 38.40 -0.82 -47.42
CA GLN A 31 38.05 -0.28 -48.73
C GLN A 31 38.54 1.16 -48.99
N GLN A 32 39.18 1.80 -48.02
CA GLN A 32 39.88 3.09 -48.19
C GLN A 32 41.40 2.95 -48.38
N VAL A 33 41.98 1.76 -48.12
CA VAL A 33 43.38 1.50 -48.46
C VAL A 33 43.46 1.04 -49.92
N ALA A 34 43.53 2.01 -50.83
CA ALA A 34 43.77 1.72 -52.24
C ALA A 34 45.09 0.93 -52.39
N PRO A 35 45.11 -0.16 -53.18
CA PRO A 35 46.36 -0.84 -53.47
C PRO A 35 47.22 0.10 -54.32
N VAL A 36 48.27 0.66 -53.72
CA VAL A 36 49.36 1.28 -54.46
C VAL A 36 50.05 0.17 -55.23
N ALA A 37 49.55 -0.09 -56.44
CA ALA A 37 50.11 -1.07 -57.35
C ALA A 37 51.52 -0.62 -57.71
N ALA A 38 52.52 -1.28 -57.12
CA ALA A 38 53.92 -1.05 -57.41
C ALA A 38 54.21 -1.43 -58.87
N ALA A 39 54.07 -0.45 -59.77
CA ALA A 39 54.42 -0.57 -61.17
C ALA A 39 55.94 -0.75 -61.29
N ALA A 40 56.41 -2.00 -61.31
CA ALA A 40 57.82 -2.31 -61.48
C ALA A 40 58.33 -1.74 -62.82
N PRO A 41 59.36 -0.87 -62.81
CA PRO A 41 59.87 -0.27 -64.04
C PRO A 41 60.58 -1.33 -64.89
N LYS A 42 59.98 -1.65 -66.05
CA LYS A 42 60.57 -2.55 -67.04
C LYS A 42 61.58 -1.81 -67.91
N THR A 43 62.76 -1.53 -67.38
CA THR A 43 64.00 -1.25 -68.14
C THR A 43 65.17 -1.16 -67.15
N PRO A 44 66.38 -1.65 -67.48
CA PRO A 44 67.60 -1.33 -66.74
C PRO A 44 67.99 0.12 -67.07
N VAL A 45 67.33 1.07 -66.42
CA VAL A 45 67.72 2.48 -66.45
C VAL A 45 68.90 2.62 -65.51
N GLU A 46 70.06 3.05 -66.02
CA GLU A 46 71.13 3.60 -65.19
C GLU A 46 70.67 4.94 -64.62
N LEU A 47 69.81 4.90 -63.58
CA LEU A 47 69.45 6.11 -62.86
C LEU A 47 70.71 6.66 -62.21
N SER A 48 70.97 7.95 -62.49
CA SER A 48 71.94 8.72 -61.74
C SER A 48 71.70 8.56 -60.25
N GLN A 49 72.79 8.41 -59.49
CA GLN A 49 72.75 8.28 -58.03
C GLN A 49 71.95 9.44 -57.37
N ALA A 50 71.91 10.60 -58.04
CA ALA A 50 71.12 11.76 -57.63
C ALA A 50 69.60 11.57 -57.76
N ASP A 51 69.11 10.92 -58.82
CA ASP A 51 67.67 10.72 -59.05
C ASP A 51 67.09 9.67 -58.08
N LEU A 52 67.88 8.63 -57.81
CA LEU A 52 67.56 7.60 -56.81
C LEU A 52 67.52 8.19 -55.38
N LEU A 53 68.47 9.07 -55.06
CA LEU A 53 68.48 9.82 -53.79
C LEU A 53 67.27 10.77 -53.68
N LYS A 54 66.88 11.43 -54.77
CA LYS A 54 65.74 12.35 -54.82
C LYS A 54 64.40 11.62 -54.60
N ALA A 55 64.21 10.47 -55.25
CA ALA A 55 63.05 9.61 -55.02
C ALA A 55 63.00 9.08 -53.57
N TYR A 56 64.15 8.66 -53.01
CA TYR A 56 64.23 8.25 -51.61
C TYR A 56 63.87 9.37 -50.63
N LEU A 57 64.33 10.60 -50.89
CA LEU A 57 63.99 11.77 -50.06
C LEU A 57 62.49 12.10 -50.13
N GLN A 58 61.86 12.06 -51.31
CA GLN A 58 60.41 12.26 -51.44
C GLN A 58 59.62 11.19 -50.68
N VAL A 59 59.95 9.90 -50.84
CA VAL A 59 59.28 8.81 -50.11
C VAL A 59 59.46 8.96 -48.60
N LYS A 60 60.63 9.43 -48.14
CA LYS A 60 60.87 9.72 -46.71
C LYS A 60 60.01 10.88 -46.21
N GLU A 61 59.85 11.94 -47.01
CA GLU A 61 59.01 13.10 -46.66
C GLU A 61 57.52 12.74 -46.62
N GLU A 62 57.02 11.96 -47.59
CA GLU A 62 55.66 11.40 -47.57
C GLU A 62 55.44 10.43 -46.39
N LEU A 63 56.44 9.60 -46.05
CA LEU A 63 56.36 8.71 -44.89
C LEU A 63 56.29 9.51 -43.57
N HIS A 64 57.04 10.60 -43.44
CA HIS A 64 56.94 11.47 -42.26
C HIS A 64 55.61 12.24 -42.21
N ALA A 65 55.10 12.73 -43.34
CA ALA A 65 53.80 13.40 -43.41
C ALA A 65 52.63 12.45 -43.03
N THR A 66 52.65 11.22 -43.55
CA THR A 66 51.64 10.20 -43.21
C THR A 66 51.75 9.74 -41.76
N GLN A 67 52.95 9.56 -41.21
CA GLN A 67 53.14 9.29 -39.78
C GLN A 67 52.59 10.42 -38.89
N LEU A 68 52.80 11.68 -39.27
CA LEU A 68 52.28 12.84 -38.53
C LEU A 68 50.74 12.88 -38.56
N ALA A 69 50.12 12.59 -39.70
CA ALA A 69 48.67 12.51 -39.84
C ALA A 69 48.06 11.35 -39.02
N VAL A 70 48.71 10.19 -38.99
CA VAL A 70 48.30 9.05 -38.14
C VAL A 70 48.45 9.38 -36.65
N ALA A 71 49.50 10.10 -36.25
CA ALA A 71 49.67 10.56 -34.88
C ALA A 71 48.59 11.58 -34.46
N ALA A 72 48.26 12.54 -35.33
CA ALA A 72 47.21 13.53 -35.08
C ALA A 72 45.83 12.89 -34.92
N THR A 73 45.41 12.05 -35.88
CA THR A 73 44.12 11.34 -35.81
C THR A 73 44.02 10.39 -34.62
N ARG A 74 45.14 9.79 -34.18
CA ARG A 74 45.19 9.01 -32.93
C ARG A 74 44.95 9.88 -31.69
N LEU A 75 45.56 11.07 -31.61
CA LEU A 75 45.36 12.00 -30.50
C LEU A 75 43.91 12.52 -30.44
N GLU A 76 43.30 12.80 -31.59
CA GLU A 76 41.87 13.15 -31.70
C GLU A 76 40.97 12.00 -31.23
N ALA A 77 41.29 10.75 -31.60
CA ALA A 77 40.55 9.58 -31.13
C ALA A 77 40.71 9.36 -29.60
N GLU A 78 41.93 9.50 -29.06
CA GLU A 78 42.19 9.37 -27.62
C GLU A 78 41.51 10.48 -26.80
N THR A 79 41.50 11.73 -27.28
CA THR A 79 40.78 12.84 -26.62
C THR A 79 39.26 12.68 -26.70
N ALA A 80 38.71 12.24 -27.82
CA ALA A 80 37.29 11.94 -27.96
C ALA A 80 36.86 10.77 -27.05
N ALA A 81 37.66 9.71 -26.95
CA ALA A 81 37.42 8.59 -26.05
C ALA A 81 37.44 9.02 -24.57
N ASN A 82 38.41 9.85 -24.17
CA ASN A 82 38.49 10.40 -22.82
C ASN A 82 37.28 11.30 -22.49
N ALA A 83 36.82 12.13 -23.43
CA ALA A 83 35.61 12.94 -23.25
C ALA A 83 34.33 12.09 -23.11
N GLN A 84 34.23 10.96 -23.83
CA GLN A 84 33.13 10.01 -23.65
C GLN A 84 33.21 9.30 -22.30
N ALA A 85 34.41 8.92 -21.86
CA ALA A 85 34.63 8.28 -20.55
C ALA A 85 34.22 9.19 -19.38
N THR A 86 34.62 10.47 -19.40
CA THR A 86 34.21 11.43 -18.35
C THR A 86 32.71 11.72 -18.37
N ALA A 87 32.10 11.81 -19.56
CA ALA A 87 30.65 11.97 -19.70
C ALA A 87 29.86 10.74 -19.21
N LEU A 88 30.40 9.53 -19.36
CA LEU A 88 29.84 8.32 -18.77
C LEU A 88 30.00 8.28 -17.26
N MET A 89 31.18 8.66 -16.74
CA MET A 89 31.45 8.74 -15.31
C MET A 89 30.44 9.67 -14.61
N GLY A 90 30.25 10.89 -15.13
CA GLY A 90 29.27 11.84 -14.59
C GLY A 90 27.83 11.34 -14.62
N LYS A 91 27.44 10.52 -15.60
CA LYS A 91 26.12 9.86 -15.63
C LYS A 91 25.99 8.76 -14.57
N ILE A 92 27.06 8.00 -14.32
CA ILE A 92 27.11 6.99 -13.27
C ILE A 92 27.01 7.65 -11.89
N ASP A 93 27.75 8.73 -11.65
CA ASP A 93 27.71 9.47 -10.39
C ASP A 93 26.34 10.13 -10.14
N ALA A 94 25.72 10.72 -11.18
CA ALA A 94 24.36 11.26 -11.09
C ALA A 94 23.30 10.16 -10.85
N MET A 95 23.47 8.99 -11.45
CA MET A 95 22.60 7.84 -11.19
C MET A 95 22.79 7.32 -9.77
N LYS A 96 24.03 7.21 -9.30
CA LYS A 96 24.35 6.78 -7.93
C LYS A 96 23.76 7.73 -6.88
N SER A 97 23.92 9.04 -7.04
CA SER A 97 23.34 10.01 -6.10
C SER A 97 21.82 9.99 -6.10
N SER A 98 21.15 9.79 -7.23
CA SER A 98 19.69 9.59 -7.27
C SER A 98 19.24 8.32 -6.53
N PHE A 99 19.97 7.22 -6.63
CA PHE A 99 19.71 5.99 -5.86
C PHE A 99 19.96 6.18 -4.36
N GLU A 100 20.99 6.94 -3.98
CA GLU A 100 21.28 7.24 -2.57
C GLU A 100 20.17 8.11 -1.96
N VAL A 101 19.70 9.14 -2.66
CA VAL A 101 18.56 9.98 -2.24
C VAL A 101 17.28 9.17 -2.11
N GLU A 102 16.93 8.32 -3.08
CA GLU A 102 15.70 7.51 -3.01
C GLU A 102 15.75 6.46 -1.89
N ARG A 103 16.93 5.85 -1.67
CA ARG A 103 17.15 4.93 -0.55
C ARG A 103 17.00 5.62 0.81
N ASP A 104 17.51 6.84 0.94
CA ASP A 104 17.40 7.60 2.19
C ASP A 104 15.96 8.12 2.41
N ARG A 105 15.23 8.46 1.34
CA ARG A 105 13.77 8.72 1.39
C ARG A 105 13.00 7.50 1.92
N GLN A 106 13.23 6.32 1.35
CA GLN A 106 12.60 5.08 1.82
C GLN A 106 12.97 4.74 3.27
N ARG A 107 14.20 5.04 3.72
CA ARG A 107 14.59 4.87 5.13
C ARG A 107 13.81 5.80 6.05
N MET A 108 13.59 7.05 5.66
CA MET A 108 12.78 8.01 6.44
C MET A 108 11.31 7.59 6.52
N GLU A 109 10.70 7.21 5.39
CA GLU A 109 9.32 6.70 5.34
C GLU A 109 9.16 5.43 6.22
N TRP A 110 10.14 4.52 6.18
CA TRP A 110 10.15 3.32 7.02
C TRP A 110 10.28 3.63 8.52
N GLN A 111 11.15 4.57 8.89
CA GLN A 111 11.31 4.99 10.30
C GLN A 111 10.05 5.68 10.84
N GLN A 112 9.38 6.50 10.03
CA GLN A 112 8.10 7.12 10.40
C GLN A 112 7.02 6.07 10.64
N ALA A 113 6.86 5.11 9.70
CA ALA A 113 5.89 4.03 9.85
C ALA A 113 6.17 3.10 11.04
N GLU A 114 7.44 2.87 11.41
CA GLU A 114 7.80 2.10 12.61
C GLU A 114 7.54 2.91 13.90
N ALA A 115 7.79 4.22 13.90
CA ALA A 115 7.47 5.11 15.01
C ALA A 115 5.95 5.12 15.28
N GLU A 116 5.11 5.29 14.26
CA GLU A 116 3.65 5.20 14.38
C GLU A 116 3.18 3.85 14.95
N ARG A 117 3.71 2.74 14.42
CA ARG A 117 3.37 1.38 14.88
C ARG A 117 3.86 1.06 16.28
N SER A 118 4.96 1.67 16.74
CA SER A 118 5.46 1.47 18.10
C SER A 118 4.66 2.31 19.10
N TRP A 119 4.29 3.54 18.73
CA TRP A 119 3.40 4.40 19.52
C TRP A 119 2.01 3.76 19.71
N GLN A 120 1.36 3.28 18.64
CA GLN A 120 0.08 2.56 18.72
C GLN A 120 0.14 1.30 19.61
N ARG A 121 1.25 0.56 19.58
CA ARG A 121 1.45 -0.62 20.45
C ARG A 121 1.59 -0.22 21.91
N ALA A 122 2.34 0.83 22.21
CA ALA A 122 2.48 1.35 23.58
C ALA A 122 1.13 1.80 24.16
N GLU A 123 0.35 2.58 23.41
CA GLU A 123 -0.98 3.03 23.83
C GLU A 123 -1.94 1.85 24.07
N ALA A 124 -1.93 0.84 23.20
CA ALA A 124 -2.72 -0.38 23.37
C ALA A 124 -2.29 -1.21 24.59
N GLU A 125 -1.00 -1.31 24.88
CA GLU A 125 -0.49 -1.99 26.08
C GLU A 125 -0.86 -1.25 27.37
N GLU A 126 -0.79 0.08 27.38
CA GLU A 126 -1.23 0.91 28.52
C GLU A 126 -2.74 0.78 28.75
N PHE A 127 -3.55 0.87 27.68
CA PHE A 127 -5.00 0.70 27.77
C PHE A 127 -5.39 -0.69 28.29
N ASN A 128 -4.80 -1.76 27.74
CA ASN A 128 -5.05 -3.13 28.22
C ASN A 128 -4.68 -3.31 29.69
N ARG A 129 -3.57 -2.70 30.15
CA ARG A 129 -3.15 -2.73 31.54
C ARG A 129 -4.11 -1.98 32.46
N LEU A 130 -4.62 -0.82 32.02
CA LEU A 130 -5.65 -0.05 32.74
C LEU A 130 -6.97 -0.82 32.85
N VAL A 131 -7.45 -1.40 31.73
CA VAL A 131 -8.68 -2.21 31.72
C VAL A 131 -8.56 -3.41 32.67
N PHE A 132 -7.42 -4.09 32.69
CA PHE A 132 -7.18 -5.20 33.62
C PHE A 132 -7.17 -4.75 35.09
N TRP A 133 -6.52 -3.62 35.40
CA TRP A 133 -6.52 -3.04 36.75
C TRP A 133 -7.91 -2.62 37.22
N ILE A 134 -8.66 -1.92 36.37
CA ILE A 134 -10.02 -1.46 36.66
C ILE A 134 -10.93 -2.68 36.90
N GLY A 135 -10.91 -3.67 36.01
CA GLY A 135 -11.67 -4.91 36.15
C GLY A 135 -11.32 -5.67 37.44
N GLY A 136 -10.03 -5.74 37.79
CA GLY A 136 -9.56 -6.33 39.04
C GLY A 136 -10.08 -5.62 40.29
N VAL A 137 -10.07 -4.28 40.30
CA VAL A 137 -10.60 -3.48 41.43
C VAL A 137 -12.12 -3.66 41.57
N PHE A 138 -12.88 -3.61 40.47
CA PHE A 138 -14.32 -3.87 40.51
C PHE A 138 -14.65 -5.30 40.95
N GLY A 139 -13.89 -6.31 40.50
CA GLY A 139 -14.02 -7.69 40.95
C GLY A 139 -13.74 -7.86 42.44
N ALA A 140 -12.69 -7.23 42.96
CA ALA A 140 -12.34 -7.26 44.38
C ALA A 140 -13.39 -6.57 45.26
N LEU A 141 -13.91 -5.41 44.82
CA LEU A 141 -15.00 -4.72 45.51
C LEU A 141 -16.30 -5.53 45.50
N GLY A 142 -16.63 -6.18 44.38
CA GLY A 142 -17.78 -7.08 44.28
C GLY A 142 -17.67 -8.28 45.22
N LEU A 143 -16.50 -8.94 45.25
CA LEU A 143 -16.22 -10.05 46.17
C LEU A 143 -16.34 -9.60 47.64
N LEU A 144 -15.77 -8.44 47.99
CA LEU A 144 -15.84 -7.88 49.33
C LEU A 144 -17.29 -7.55 49.73
N ALA A 145 -18.10 -7.00 48.83
CA ALA A 145 -19.52 -6.77 49.05
C ALA A 145 -20.28 -8.08 49.32
N VAL A 146 -20.02 -9.14 48.53
CA VAL A 146 -20.62 -10.47 48.72
C VAL A 146 -20.24 -11.08 50.08
N LEU A 147 -19.00 -10.90 50.54
CA LEU A 147 -18.55 -11.40 51.85
C LEU A 147 -19.07 -10.57 53.03
N VAL A 148 -19.18 -9.25 52.90
CA VAL A 148 -19.61 -8.35 53.98
C VAL A 148 -21.14 -8.34 54.15
N THR A 149 -21.91 -8.51 53.07
CA THR A 149 -23.38 -8.53 53.11
C THR A 149 -23.97 -9.53 54.13
N PRO A 150 -23.61 -10.82 54.15
CA PRO A 150 -24.16 -11.77 55.13
C PRO A 150 -23.76 -11.43 56.58
N PHE A 151 -22.55 -10.89 56.80
CA PHE A 151 -22.15 -10.42 58.13
C PHE A 151 -22.97 -9.21 58.60
N LEU A 152 -23.27 -8.27 57.71
CA LEU A 152 -24.15 -7.14 58.01
C LEU A 152 -25.59 -7.60 58.25
N GLN A 153 -26.11 -8.56 57.48
CA GLN A 153 -27.43 -9.17 57.70
C GLN A 153 -27.50 -9.86 59.07
N TRP A 154 -26.50 -10.66 59.45
CA TRP A 154 -26.39 -11.28 60.77
C TRP A 154 -26.36 -10.24 61.90
N ARG A 155 -25.49 -9.22 61.80
CA ARG A 155 -25.37 -8.15 62.80
C ARG A 155 -26.61 -7.25 62.88
N ALA A 156 -27.36 -7.12 61.80
CA ALA A 156 -28.67 -6.46 61.81
C ALA A 156 -29.69 -7.32 62.55
N LEU A 157 -29.79 -8.61 62.21
CA LEU A 157 -30.75 -9.53 62.82
C LEU A 157 -30.54 -9.67 64.34
N ASN A 158 -29.31 -9.84 64.81
CA ASN A 158 -29.01 -9.88 66.26
C ASN A 158 -29.46 -8.60 66.97
N ARG A 159 -29.24 -7.41 66.38
CA ARG A 159 -29.71 -6.14 66.95
C ARG A 159 -31.24 -6.01 66.95
N PHE A 160 -31.95 -6.65 66.03
CA PHE A 160 -33.41 -6.72 66.08
C PHE A 160 -33.90 -7.67 67.16
N VAL A 161 -33.26 -8.84 67.33
CA VAL A 161 -33.58 -9.80 68.39
C VAL A 161 -33.39 -9.17 69.77
N GLU A 162 -32.22 -8.58 70.05
CA GLU A 162 -31.95 -7.90 71.33
C GLU A 162 -32.94 -6.78 71.66
N ARG A 163 -33.43 -6.03 70.66
CA ARG A 163 -34.45 -4.99 70.88
C ARG A 163 -35.81 -5.60 71.19
N LYS A 164 -36.20 -6.64 70.47
CA LYS A 164 -37.47 -7.33 70.68
C LYS A 164 -37.51 -8.04 72.04
N GLU A 165 -36.38 -8.61 72.45
CA GLU A 165 -36.21 -9.23 73.76
C GLU A 165 -36.25 -8.20 74.89
N ARG A 166 -35.60 -7.04 74.75
CA ARG A 166 -35.75 -5.92 75.69
C ARG A 166 -37.18 -5.38 75.77
N GLN A 167 -37.88 -5.27 74.63
CA GLN A 167 -39.32 -4.89 74.63
C GLN A 167 -40.19 -5.94 75.33
N LEU A 168 -39.92 -7.23 75.15
CA LEU A 168 -40.66 -8.31 75.81
C LEU A 168 -40.37 -8.38 77.32
N GLN A 169 -39.13 -8.12 77.75
CA GLN A 169 -38.76 -8.02 79.17
C GLN A 169 -39.41 -6.81 79.86
N LEU A 170 -39.64 -5.71 79.12
CA LEU A 170 -40.43 -4.56 79.59
C LEU A 170 -41.96 -4.81 79.60
N ALA A 171 -42.44 -5.96 79.11
CA ALA A 171 -43.86 -6.21 78.85
C ALA A 171 -44.48 -7.37 79.66
N ALA A 172 -43.84 -7.84 80.75
CA ALA A 172 -44.38 -8.92 81.57
C ALA A 172 -44.07 -8.78 83.08
N PRO A 173 -45.02 -9.09 83.98
CA PRO A 173 -46.46 -8.79 83.89
C PRO A 173 -46.86 -7.95 85.13
N GLY A 174 -47.08 -6.65 84.93
CA GLY A 174 -47.11 -5.69 86.06
C GLY A 174 -48.10 -4.53 85.99
N ASP A 175 -48.95 -4.42 84.94
CA ASP A 175 -50.28 -3.82 85.10
C ASP A 175 -51.19 -4.14 83.90
N ARG A 176 -52.50 -4.24 84.14
CA ARG A 176 -53.54 -4.31 83.09
C ARG A 176 -54.17 -2.93 82.92
N GLY A 177 -53.39 -1.99 82.40
CA GLY A 177 -53.82 -0.61 82.11
C GLY A 177 -53.79 -0.27 80.62
N GLY A 178 -54.98 -0.08 80.03
CA GLY A 178 -55.24 0.75 78.84
C GLY A 178 -54.27 0.72 77.65
N LEU A 179 -54.69 0.05 76.56
CA LEU A 179 -54.18 0.33 75.21
C LEU A 179 -54.45 1.80 74.85
N ALA A 180 -53.40 2.63 74.82
CA ALA A 180 -53.43 3.98 74.27
C ALA A 180 -52.08 4.31 73.60
N LEU A 181 -51.79 3.61 72.49
CA LEU A 181 -50.78 4.06 71.54
C LEU A 181 -51.28 5.39 70.94
N THR A 182 -50.67 6.50 71.33
CA THR A 182 -51.07 7.82 70.85
C THR A 182 -50.59 8.04 69.41
N ASP A 183 -51.49 8.51 68.54
CA ASP A 183 -51.25 8.74 67.11
C ASP A 183 -50.08 9.70 66.80
N GLY A 184 -49.62 10.45 67.79
CA GLY A 184 -48.52 11.42 67.65
C GLY A 184 -47.15 10.81 67.31
N MET A 185 -46.87 9.55 67.67
CA MET A 185 -45.54 8.96 67.43
C MET A 185 -45.35 8.36 66.02
N LEU A 186 -46.41 7.87 65.37
CA LEU A 186 -46.32 7.49 63.94
C LEU A 186 -46.29 8.73 63.03
N ALA A 187 -47.11 9.75 63.33
CA ALA A 187 -47.17 10.97 62.56
C ALA A 187 -45.80 11.67 62.42
N GLY A 188 -44.98 11.68 63.48
CA GLY A 188 -43.64 12.25 63.44
C GLY A 188 -42.63 11.48 62.57
N ALA A 189 -42.77 10.15 62.46
CA ALA A 189 -41.91 9.33 61.61
C ALA A 189 -42.24 9.53 60.12
N ASP A 190 -43.53 9.52 59.76
CA ASP A 190 -43.96 9.80 58.39
C ASP A 190 -43.66 11.24 57.97
N GLN A 191 -43.81 12.23 58.87
CA GLN A 191 -43.39 13.60 58.59
C GLN A 191 -41.88 13.73 58.36
N ALA A 192 -41.04 13.03 59.14
CA ALA A 192 -39.59 13.06 58.96
C ALA A 192 -39.15 12.39 57.64
N VAL A 193 -39.78 11.27 57.25
CA VAL A 193 -39.52 10.58 55.98
C VAL A 193 -40.04 11.40 54.79
N ALA A 194 -41.24 11.97 54.89
CA ALA A 194 -41.79 12.85 53.86
C ALA A 194 -40.93 14.11 53.66
N PHE A 195 -40.45 14.74 54.74
CA PHE A 195 -39.56 15.90 54.69
C PHE A 195 -38.20 15.54 54.06
N SER A 196 -37.63 14.38 54.40
CA SER A 196 -36.40 13.86 53.77
C SER A 196 -36.59 13.65 52.27
N ASN A 197 -37.70 13.05 51.86
CA ASN A 197 -37.99 12.76 50.45
C ASN A 197 -38.27 14.05 49.64
N GLN A 198 -39.02 15.01 50.19
CA GLN A 198 -39.17 16.34 49.57
C GLN A 198 -37.83 17.06 49.42
N ARG A 199 -36.93 16.94 50.40
CA ARG A 199 -35.61 17.54 50.35
C ARG A 199 -34.75 16.91 49.25
N LEU A 200 -34.80 15.59 49.08
CA LEU A 200 -34.12 14.89 47.98
C LEU A 200 -34.69 15.30 46.61
N LEU A 201 -36.02 15.34 46.45
CA LEU A 201 -36.66 15.79 45.21
C LEU A 201 -36.24 17.22 44.84
N SER A 202 -36.23 18.17 45.79
CA SER A 202 -35.78 19.55 45.55
C SER A 202 -34.27 19.71 45.26
N VAL A 203 -33.47 18.67 45.49
CA VAL A 203 -32.05 18.60 45.09
C VAL A 203 -31.93 18.01 43.69
N VAL A 204 -32.69 16.96 43.37
CA VAL A 204 -32.74 16.37 42.01
C VAL A 204 -33.25 17.40 40.99
N GLU A 205 -34.39 18.04 41.26
CA GLU A 205 -34.99 19.07 40.40
C GLU A 205 -34.05 20.27 40.18
N ARG A 206 -33.22 20.60 41.19
CA ARG A 206 -32.18 21.63 41.09
C ARG A 206 -30.95 21.18 40.32
N MET A 207 -30.62 19.88 40.32
CA MET A 207 -29.58 19.31 39.47
C MET A 207 -30.03 19.21 38.02
N GLU A 208 -31.25 18.72 37.75
CA GLU A 208 -31.83 18.68 36.40
C GLU A 208 -31.87 20.08 35.78
N LYS A 209 -32.31 21.10 36.54
CA LYS A 209 -32.27 22.49 36.07
C LYS A 209 -30.85 22.97 35.75
N ARG A 210 -29.83 22.62 36.55
CA ARG A 210 -28.43 22.96 36.25
C ARG A 210 -27.86 22.19 35.06
N ILE A 211 -28.31 20.96 34.81
CA ILE A 211 -27.92 20.18 33.62
C ILE A 211 -28.51 20.84 32.37
N LEU A 212 -29.80 21.19 32.39
CA LEU A 212 -30.47 21.94 31.31
C LEU A 212 -29.85 23.33 31.09
N GLU A 213 -29.42 24.04 32.14
CA GLU A 213 -28.69 25.32 32.00
C GLU A 213 -27.29 25.13 31.41
N LEU A 214 -26.60 24.01 31.70
CA LEU A 214 -25.28 23.69 31.11
C LEU A 214 -25.40 23.25 29.65
N GLU A 215 -26.40 22.44 29.30
CA GLU A 215 -26.71 22.04 27.91
C GLU A 215 -27.22 23.24 27.09
N GLY A 216 -28.02 24.13 27.71
CA GLY A 216 -28.39 25.41 27.11
C GLY A 216 -27.20 26.34 26.89
N ALA A 217 -26.23 26.37 27.82
CA ALA A 217 -25.03 27.21 27.69
C ALA A 217 -24.05 26.70 26.62
N THR A 218 -23.88 25.38 26.47
CA THR A 218 -23.04 24.80 25.39
C THR A 218 -23.66 25.02 24.01
N VAL A 219 -25.00 25.03 23.90
CA VAL A 219 -25.71 25.37 22.64
C VAL A 219 -25.73 26.88 22.38
N ALA A 220 -25.88 27.72 23.40
CA ALA A 220 -25.83 29.17 23.26
C ALA A 220 -24.44 29.69 22.86
N ALA A 221 -23.36 29.02 23.30
CA ALA A 221 -21.99 29.30 22.86
C ALA A 221 -21.76 28.98 21.36
N ALA A 222 -22.66 28.21 20.72
CA ALA A 222 -22.56 27.83 19.31
C ALA A 222 -23.36 28.76 18.36
N ALA A 223 -23.98 29.84 18.86
CA ALA A 223 -24.93 30.64 18.09
C ALA A 223 -24.74 32.17 18.20
N LEU A 224 -23.69 32.71 17.58
CA LEU A 224 -23.63 34.10 17.09
C LEU A 224 -22.96 34.12 15.68
N PRO A 225 -23.37 35.01 14.74
CA PRO A 225 -23.34 34.70 13.31
C PRO A 225 -22.13 35.23 12.52
N ALA A 226 -22.03 34.76 11.29
CA ALA A 226 -20.96 34.99 10.33
C ALA A 226 -21.03 36.30 9.53
N ALA A 227 -19.86 36.77 9.08
CA ALA A 227 -19.56 37.49 7.81
C ALA A 227 -18.12 38.05 7.92
N THR A 228 -17.20 38.02 6.96
CA THR A 228 -17.12 37.51 5.56
C THR A 228 -15.73 36.80 5.42
N ALA A 229 -15.27 36.17 4.32
CA ALA A 229 -15.75 35.64 3.04
C ALA A 229 -14.69 34.61 2.56
N GLY A 230 -14.88 33.77 1.55
CA GLY A 230 -16.05 33.48 0.71
C GLY A 230 -15.64 32.51 -0.42
N THR A 231 -16.63 31.82 -1.03
CA THR A 231 -16.53 30.99 -2.27
C THR A 231 -15.48 29.85 -2.32
N SER A 232 -15.77 28.63 -2.77
CA SER A 232 -17.01 28.03 -3.30
C SER A 232 -16.88 26.51 -3.30
N GLY A 233 -17.94 25.77 -2.97
CA GLY A 233 -18.01 24.32 -3.23
C GLY A 233 -18.36 24.02 -4.70
N PRO A 234 -18.63 22.76 -5.06
CA PRO A 234 -18.68 21.55 -4.23
C PRO A 234 -17.59 20.52 -4.62
N VAL A 235 -17.50 19.40 -3.90
CA VAL A 235 -17.37 18.01 -4.43
C VAL A 235 -17.25 17.01 -3.27
N ALA A 236 -17.76 15.80 -3.48
CA ALA A 236 -17.76 14.70 -2.51
C ALA A 236 -16.51 13.78 -2.64
N MET A 237 -16.44 12.77 -1.76
CA MET A 237 -15.56 11.58 -1.78
C MET A 237 -14.08 11.73 -1.35
N ALA A 238 -13.73 10.97 -0.31
CA ALA A 238 -12.51 10.17 -0.18
C ALA A 238 -12.76 9.24 1.03
N SER A 239 -13.31 8.02 0.89
CA SER A 239 -12.87 6.90 0.05
C SER A 239 -11.39 6.59 0.26
N LEU A 240 -11.12 5.64 1.16
CA LEU A 240 -9.82 5.02 1.39
C LEU A 240 -9.26 4.48 0.07
N ALA A 241 -8.01 4.80 -0.24
CA ALA A 241 -7.30 4.25 -1.39
C ALA A 241 -6.75 2.83 -1.07
N PRO A 242 -6.75 1.90 -2.04
CA PRO A 242 -6.17 0.57 -1.87
C PRO A 242 -4.63 0.56 -2.03
N PHE A 243 -4.03 -0.56 -1.62
CA PHE A 243 -2.58 -0.82 -1.57
C PHE A 243 -1.82 -0.57 -2.89
N PRO A 244 -0.53 -0.17 -2.82
CA PRO A 244 0.34 -0.08 -3.98
C PRO A 244 0.76 -1.48 -4.47
N VAL A 245 0.50 -1.78 -5.75
CA VAL A 245 0.97 -2.99 -6.42
C VAL A 245 2.35 -2.73 -7.02
N GLN A 246 3.38 -3.43 -6.54
CA GLN A 246 4.68 -3.47 -7.20
C GLN A 246 4.61 -4.40 -8.42
N THR A 247 4.77 -3.86 -9.63
CA THR A 247 4.97 -4.65 -10.85
C THR A 247 6.44 -4.70 -11.24
N GLY A 248 7.07 -5.85 -11.01
CA GLY A 248 8.41 -6.13 -11.54
C GLY A 248 8.43 -6.13 -13.06
N SER A 249 9.42 -5.46 -13.66
CA SER A 249 9.66 -5.40 -15.11
C SER A 249 10.84 -6.31 -15.54
N PRO A 250 11.28 -6.36 -16.81
CA PRO A 250 10.67 -7.20 -17.84
C PRO A 250 11.67 -8.18 -18.52
N GLY A 251 11.14 -9.17 -19.25
CA GLY A 251 11.89 -10.39 -19.63
C GLY A 251 12.23 -10.67 -21.11
N ALA A 252 12.15 -9.70 -22.03
CA ALA A 252 12.60 -9.78 -23.45
C ALA A 252 11.94 -10.90 -24.32
N ALA A 253 12.00 -11.02 -25.66
CA ALA A 253 12.35 -10.22 -26.84
C ALA A 253 12.30 -11.22 -28.04
N GLY A 254 11.74 -10.81 -29.20
CA GLY A 254 11.45 -11.69 -30.34
C GLY A 254 11.75 -11.15 -31.75
N LYS A 255 12.38 -9.96 -31.85
CA LYS A 255 13.08 -9.39 -33.02
C LYS A 255 12.31 -9.34 -34.36
N ALA A 256 11.52 -8.30 -34.56
CA ALA A 256 11.16 -7.83 -35.89
C ALA A 256 12.33 -7.18 -36.67
N THR A 257 12.29 -7.26 -38.00
CA THR A 257 12.58 -6.20 -38.99
C THR A 257 12.31 -6.81 -40.37
N ARG A 258 11.63 -6.17 -41.34
CA ARG A 258 11.39 -4.74 -41.65
C ARG A 258 9.96 -4.65 -42.26
N THR A 259 9.09 -3.68 -42.00
CA THR A 259 9.11 -2.41 -41.24
C THR A 259 7.70 -2.16 -40.66
N GLY A 260 7.47 -1.94 -39.36
CA GLY A 260 8.36 -1.96 -38.20
C GLY A 260 7.59 -1.91 -36.87
N ALA A 261 6.37 -2.46 -36.83
CA ALA A 261 5.56 -2.58 -35.63
C ALA A 261 5.46 -4.07 -35.24
N GLU A 262 6.08 -4.45 -34.12
CA GLU A 262 5.89 -5.78 -33.56
C GLU A 262 4.41 -5.94 -33.19
N GLN A 263 3.74 -6.94 -33.77
CA GLN A 263 2.44 -7.41 -33.29
C GLN A 263 2.66 -8.11 -31.94
N GLY A 264 2.87 -7.31 -30.90
CA GLY A 264 2.65 -7.75 -29.52
C GLY A 264 1.22 -8.30 -29.42
N ASN A 265 1.05 -9.37 -28.66
CA ASN A 265 -0.25 -10.03 -28.50
C ASN A 265 -1.34 -8.96 -28.28
N PRO A 266 -2.36 -8.84 -29.16
CA PRO A 266 -3.34 -7.76 -29.08
C PRO A 266 -4.06 -7.73 -27.73
N VAL A 267 -4.25 -8.91 -27.12
CA VAL A 267 -4.76 -9.06 -25.75
C VAL A 267 -3.85 -8.39 -24.73
N ALA A 268 -2.53 -8.60 -24.80
CA ALA A 268 -1.58 -7.99 -23.87
C ALA A 268 -1.51 -6.46 -24.03
N VAL A 269 -1.63 -5.94 -25.26
CA VAL A 269 -1.68 -4.50 -25.53
C VAL A 269 -2.96 -3.89 -24.95
N LEU A 270 -4.12 -4.55 -25.14
CA LEU A 270 -5.40 -4.10 -24.58
C LEU A 270 -5.44 -4.22 -23.04
N LEU A 271 -4.83 -5.26 -22.45
CA LEU A 271 -4.70 -5.41 -20.99
C LEU A 271 -3.84 -4.28 -20.39
N GLY A 272 -2.72 -3.94 -21.04
CA GLY A 272 -1.86 -2.83 -20.64
C GLY A 272 -2.58 -1.48 -20.76
N LYS A 273 -3.23 -1.21 -21.90
CA LYS A 273 -4.03 0.01 -22.13
C LYS A 273 -5.15 0.16 -21.11
N GLY A 274 -5.90 -0.91 -20.83
CA GLY A 274 -6.96 -0.90 -19.82
C GLY A 274 -6.41 -0.61 -18.41
N SER A 275 -5.23 -1.13 -18.07
CA SER A 275 -4.62 -0.91 -16.76
C SER A 275 -4.17 0.54 -16.57
N LEU A 276 -3.53 1.14 -17.59
CA LEU A 276 -3.20 2.57 -17.60
C LEU A 276 -4.46 3.46 -17.52
N LEU A 277 -5.57 3.05 -18.14
CA LEU A 277 -6.84 3.77 -18.02
C LEU A 277 -7.43 3.70 -16.60
N LEU A 278 -7.19 2.63 -15.83
CA LEU A 278 -7.58 2.56 -14.41
C LEU A 278 -6.71 3.45 -13.53
N GLU A 279 -5.40 3.52 -13.78
CA GLU A 279 -4.49 4.44 -13.08
C GLU A 279 -4.87 5.91 -13.33
N LEU A 280 -5.42 6.21 -14.51
CA LEU A 280 -5.97 7.52 -14.88
C LEU A 280 -7.43 7.76 -14.42
N ASN A 281 -8.00 6.90 -13.56
CA ASN A 281 -9.40 6.94 -13.10
C ASN A 281 -10.46 6.89 -14.24
N ARG A 282 -10.10 6.42 -15.44
CA ARG A 282 -10.98 6.29 -16.63
C ARG A 282 -11.59 4.88 -16.72
N ALA A 283 -12.15 4.41 -15.61
CA ALA A 283 -12.63 3.04 -15.46
C ALA A 283 -13.63 2.56 -16.53
N ARG A 284 -14.52 3.45 -17.03
CA ARG A 284 -15.45 3.10 -18.12
C ARG A 284 -14.74 2.75 -19.44
N GLU A 285 -13.62 3.40 -19.73
CA GLU A 285 -12.84 3.14 -20.94
C GLU A 285 -11.92 1.93 -20.77
N ALA A 286 -11.45 1.68 -19.54
CA ALA A 286 -10.78 0.43 -19.18
C ALA A 286 -11.71 -0.78 -19.39
N ILE A 287 -12.96 -0.70 -18.93
CA ILE A 287 -13.98 -1.74 -19.18
C ILE A 287 -14.15 -2.00 -20.67
N ALA A 288 -14.24 -0.95 -21.51
CA ALA A 288 -14.34 -1.13 -22.96
C ALA A 288 -13.14 -1.89 -23.56
N CYS A 289 -11.91 -1.62 -23.09
CA CYS A 289 -10.71 -2.37 -23.53
C CYS A 289 -10.74 -3.85 -23.07
N TYR A 290 -11.28 -4.12 -21.88
CA TYR A 290 -11.45 -5.51 -21.41
C TYR A 290 -12.61 -6.23 -22.14
N ASP A 291 -13.70 -5.53 -22.48
CA ASP A 291 -14.80 -6.09 -23.27
C ASP A 291 -14.37 -6.43 -24.71
N GLU A 292 -13.43 -5.69 -25.30
CA GLU A 292 -12.81 -6.06 -26.58
C GLU A 292 -12.05 -7.40 -26.48
N ILE A 293 -11.29 -7.61 -25.40
CA ILE A 293 -10.62 -8.90 -25.14
C ILE A 293 -11.63 -10.02 -24.93
N LEU A 294 -12.68 -9.77 -24.14
CA LEU A 294 -13.70 -10.79 -23.81
C LEU A 294 -14.59 -11.17 -25.01
N ARG A 295 -14.67 -10.32 -26.05
CA ARG A 295 -15.30 -10.67 -27.33
C ARG A 295 -14.49 -11.70 -28.11
N THR A 296 -13.16 -11.65 -28.06
CA THR A 296 -12.28 -12.63 -28.74
C THR A 296 -11.95 -13.84 -27.88
N GLU A 297 -11.81 -13.64 -26.56
CA GLU A 297 -11.44 -14.65 -25.57
C GLU A 297 -12.39 -14.56 -24.34
N PRO A 298 -13.63 -15.08 -24.43
CA PRO A 298 -14.63 -14.94 -23.36
C PRO A 298 -14.25 -15.64 -22.05
N ALA A 299 -13.29 -16.57 -22.09
CA ALA A 299 -12.72 -17.26 -20.94
C ALA A 299 -11.36 -16.68 -20.49
N ASN A 300 -10.99 -15.47 -20.90
CA ASN A 300 -9.75 -14.83 -20.42
C ASN A 300 -9.90 -14.37 -18.96
N ALA A 301 -9.47 -15.23 -18.03
CA ALA A 301 -9.56 -14.99 -16.59
C ALA A 301 -8.84 -13.71 -16.12
N GLU A 302 -7.83 -13.23 -16.84
CA GLU A 302 -7.16 -11.97 -16.49
C GLU A 302 -7.99 -10.74 -16.91
N ALA A 303 -8.55 -10.74 -18.11
CA ALA A 303 -9.45 -9.68 -18.55
C ALA A 303 -10.72 -9.61 -17.66
N LEU A 304 -11.26 -10.76 -17.26
CA LEU A 304 -12.39 -10.83 -16.31
C LEU A 304 -12.03 -10.23 -14.94
N VAL A 305 -10.86 -10.56 -14.37
CA VAL A 305 -10.39 -9.96 -13.11
C VAL A 305 -10.19 -8.45 -13.23
N ARG A 306 -9.52 -7.98 -14.29
CA ARG A 306 -9.28 -6.53 -14.46
C ARG A 306 -10.57 -5.75 -14.74
N LYS A 307 -11.53 -6.35 -15.45
CA LYS A 307 -12.89 -5.79 -15.61
C LYS A 307 -13.64 -5.71 -14.28
N GLY A 308 -13.55 -6.73 -13.42
CA GLY A 308 -14.10 -6.69 -12.07
C GLY A 308 -13.54 -5.50 -11.27
N SER A 309 -12.22 -5.33 -11.26
CA SER A 309 -11.56 -4.22 -10.56
C SER A 309 -11.97 -2.84 -11.11
N ALA A 310 -12.19 -2.74 -12.42
CA ALA A 310 -12.73 -1.54 -13.06
C ALA A 310 -14.19 -1.23 -12.64
N LEU A 311 -15.01 -2.26 -12.42
CA LEU A 311 -16.38 -2.11 -11.94
C LEU A 311 -16.43 -1.69 -10.46
N GLU A 312 -15.50 -2.18 -9.63
CA GLU A 312 -15.33 -1.70 -8.24
C GLU A 312 -15.00 -0.20 -8.17
N GLN A 313 -14.12 0.31 -9.03
CA GLN A 313 -13.85 1.76 -9.12
C GLN A 313 -15.11 2.57 -9.47
N LEU A 314 -16.06 1.96 -10.19
CA LEU A 314 -17.36 2.55 -10.51
C LEU A 314 -18.46 2.27 -9.48
N ARG A 315 -18.13 1.61 -8.36
CA ARG A 315 -19.07 1.18 -7.30
C ARG A 315 -20.18 0.25 -7.80
N ARG A 316 -19.90 -0.55 -8.83
CA ARG A 316 -20.78 -1.59 -9.40
C ARG A 316 -20.36 -2.95 -8.85
N ASP A 317 -20.50 -3.10 -7.54
CA ASP A 317 -19.87 -4.17 -6.76
C ASP A 317 -20.49 -5.55 -7.08
N GLU A 318 -21.78 -5.62 -7.37
CA GLU A 318 -22.47 -6.85 -7.79
C GLU A 318 -21.97 -7.35 -9.15
N GLU A 319 -21.80 -6.46 -10.14
CA GLU A 319 -21.25 -6.82 -11.45
C GLU A 319 -19.77 -7.18 -11.40
N ALA A 320 -19.02 -6.63 -10.43
CA ALA A 320 -17.65 -7.04 -10.15
C ALA A 320 -17.60 -8.48 -9.64
N LEU A 321 -18.51 -8.87 -8.73
CA LEU A 321 -18.66 -10.26 -8.27
C LEU A 321 -18.96 -11.22 -9.43
N GLU A 322 -19.87 -10.87 -10.34
CA GLU A 322 -20.15 -11.69 -11.53
C GLU A 322 -18.91 -11.90 -12.40
N CYS A 323 -18.09 -10.85 -12.58
CA CYS A 323 -16.83 -10.93 -13.31
C CYS A 323 -15.80 -11.83 -12.59
N TYR A 324 -15.70 -11.77 -11.27
CA TYR A 324 -14.82 -12.64 -10.50
C TYR A 324 -15.29 -14.10 -10.49
N ASP A 325 -16.59 -14.36 -10.39
CA ASP A 325 -17.16 -15.71 -10.52
C ASP A 325 -17.02 -16.26 -11.95
N ALA A 326 -17.04 -15.42 -12.98
CA ALA A 326 -16.66 -15.82 -14.34
C ALA A 326 -15.16 -16.16 -14.43
N ALA A 327 -14.28 -15.36 -13.82
CA ALA A 327 -12.83 -15.60 -13.81
C ALA A 327 -12.48 -16.92 -13.11
N ILE A 328 -13.11 -17.21 -11.96
CA ILE A 328 -12.94 -18.46 -11.20
C ILE A 328 -13.42 -19.68 -12.01
N ARG A 329 -14.53 -19.54 -12.76
CA ARG A 329 -15.02 -20.60 -13.65
C ARG A 329 -14.07 -20.86 -14.83
N ALA A 330 -13.44 -19.81 -15.36
CA ALA A 330 -12.48 -19.90 -16.46
C ALA A 330 -11.12 -20.47 -16.02
N ASP A 331 -10.58 -19.98 -14.90
CA ASP A 331 -9.34 -20.48 -14.28
C ASP A 331 -9.47 -20.58 -12.76
N LYS A 332 -9.71 -21.81 -12.29
CA LYS A 332 -9.78 -22.15 -10.86
C LYS A 332 -8.47 -21.94 -10.11
N ARG A 333 -7.34 -21.69 -10.79
CA ARG A 333 -6.05 -21.39 -10.19
C ARG A 333 -5.76 -19.88 -10.11
N LYS A 334 -6.66 -19.02 -10.57
CA LYS A 334 -6.47 -17.55 -10.53
C LYS A 334 -6.73 -17.00 -9.12
N THR A 335 -5.74 -17.12 -8.22
CA THR A 335 -5.79 -16.66 -6.81
C THR A 335 -6.34 -15.23 -6.66
N LEU A 336 -5.96 -14.32 -7.56
CA LEU A 336 -6.45 -12.94 -7.56
C LEU A 336 -7.98 -12.83 -7.66
N ALA A 337 -8.65 -13.71 -8.42
CA ALA A 337 -10.11 -13.67 -8.55
C ALA A 337 -10.82 -13.99 -7.22
N TYR A 338 -10.29 -14.95 -6.46
CA TYR A 338 -10.77 -15.27 -5.11
C TYR A 338 -10.48 -14.15 -4.11
N LEU A 339 -9.29 -13.53 -4.17
CA LEU A 339 -8.93 -12.41 -3.29
C LEU A 339 -9.84 -11.19 -3.51
N TYR A 340 -10.05 -10.78 -4.76
CA TYR A 340 -10.92 -9.64 -5.05
C TYR A 340 -12.40 -9.96 -4.79
N LYS A 341 -12.87 -11.19 -5.07
CA LYS A 341 -14.21 -11.63 -4.65
C LYS A 341 -14.40 -11.50 -3.13
N GLY A 342 -13.42 -11.96 -2.34
CA GLY A 342 -13.45 -11.82 -0.89
C GLY A 342 -13.51 -10.36 -0.44
N ALA A 343 -12.70 -9.49 -1.06
CA ALA A 343 -12.69 -8.05 -0.77
C ALA A 343 -14.03 -7.36 -1.06
N VAL A 344 -14.68 -7.69 -2.18
CA VAL A 344 -16.01 -7.15 -2.51
C VAL A 344 -17.08 -7.71 -1.58
N CYS A 345 -17.10 -9.02 -1.32
CA CYS A 345 -18.05 -9.61 -0.36
C CYS A 345 -17.90 -8.97 1.04
N ASN A 346 -16.68 -8.66 1.48
CA ASN A 346 -16.44 -7.96 2.74
C ASN A 346 -17.01 -6.54 2.74
N ARG A 347 -16.88 -5.81 1.63
CA ARG A 347 -17.43 -4.46 1.44
C ARG A 347 -18.97 -4.44 1.39
N LEU A 348 -19.59 -5.53 0.95
CA LEU A 348 -21.03 -5.76 0.94
C LEU A 348 -21.55 -6.45 2.22
N GLU A 349 -20.75 -6.51 3.30
CA GLU A 349 -21.07 -7.15 4.59
C GLU A 349 -21.43 -8.66 4.50
N ARG A 350 -21.12 -9.31 3.38
CA ARG A 350 -21.28 -10.75 3.12
C ARG A 350 -20.10 -11.54 3.70
N PHE A 351 -19.91 -11.43 5.01
CA PHE A 351 -18.71 -11.92 5.71
C PHE A 351 -18.47 -13.43 5.55
N ALA A 352 -19.52 -14.26 5.51
CA ALA A 352 -19.38 -15.71 5.31
C ALA A 352 -18.74 -16.06 3.95
N GLU A 353 -19.24 -15.45 2.87
CA GLU A 353 -18.72 -15.65 1.50
C GLU A 353 -17.34 -15.00 1.30
N SER A 354 -17.05 -13.92 2.04
CA SER A 354 -15.74 -13.29 2.11
C SER A 354 -14.70 -14.26 2.68
N VAL A 355 -14.97 -14.86 3.85
CA VAL A 355 -14.09 -15.85 4.49
C VAL A 355 -13.90 -17.08 3.59
N GLU A 356 -14.96 -17.62 3.01
CA GLU A 356 -14.85 -18.75 2.08
C GLU A 356 -13.94 -18.40 0.88
N SER A 357 -14.12 -17.21 0.28
CA SER A 357 -13.30 -16.76 -0.85
C SER A 357 -11.82 -16.66 -0.49
N TYR A 358 -11.49 -16.10 0.68
CA TYR A 358 -10.10 -16.04 1.16
C TYR A 358 -9.50 -17.41 1.49
N GLU A 359 -10.29 -18.33 2.06
CA GLU A 359 -9.83 -19.71 2.25
C GLU A 359 -9.51 -20.40 0.92
N GLN A 360 -10.33 -20.21 -0.11
CA GLN A 360 -10.07 -20.78 -1.43
C GLN A 360 -8.82 -20.15 -2.08
N ALA A 361 -8.59 -18.85 -1.92
CA ALA A 361 -7.34 -18.21 -2.36
C ALA A 361 -6.10 -18.87 -1.73
N LEU A 362 -6.11 -19.08 -0.40
CA LEU A 362 -5.01 -19.74 0.33
C LEU A 362 -4.83 -21.22 -0.08
N LYS A 363 -5.93 -21.95 -0.32
CA LYS A 363 -5.88 -23.34 -0.82
C LYS A 363 -5.23 -23.40 -2.20
N VAL A 364 -5.63 -22.50 -3.11
CA VAL A 364 -5.09 -22.40 -4.48
C VAL A 364 -3.60 -22.03 -4.46
N GLU A 365 -3.21 -21.00 -3.70
CA GLU A 365 -1.81 -20.56 -3.59
C GLU A 365 -0.89 -21.69 -3.07
N ARG A 366 -1.28 -22.36 -1.98
CA ARG A 366 -0.54 -23.52 -1.45
C ARG A 366 -0.44 -24.67 -2.45
N SER A 367 -1.48 -24.90 -3.25
CA SER A 367 -1.48 -25.95 -4.30
C SER A 367 -0.67 -25.59 -5.55
N GLY A 368 -0.36 -24.31 -5.77
CA GLY A 368 0.48 -23.84 -6.88
C GLY A 368 1.96 -23.67 -6.52
N ALA A 369 2.30 -23.73 -5.23
CA ALA A 369 3.67 -23.65 -4.71
C ALA A 369 4.35 -25.03 -4.51
N ALA A 370 3.62 -26.12 -4.78
CA ALA A 370 4.07 -27.52 -4.74
C ALA A 370 4.21 -28.08 -6.16
#